data_AF-A0A0L8HIJ9-F1
#
_entry.id   AF-A0A0L8HIJ9-F1
#
_cell.length_a   1.000
_cell.length_b   1.000
_cell.length_c   1.000
_cell.angle_alpha   90.00
_cell.angle_beta   90.00
_cell.angle_gamma   90.00
#
_symmetry.space_group_name_H-M   'P 1'
#
loop_
_entity.id
_entity.type
_entity.pdbx_description
1 polymer ?
#
loop_
_entity_poly.entity_id
_entity_poly.type
_entity_poly.pdbx_seq_one_letter_code
_entity_poly.pdbx_strand_id
1 'polypeptide(L)' 'MVKGCGHFPQLFPHSAKKTNASKRCTVCKGKGKHKETRYHCSQCDLPLCVAPCFELNHTEVNF' A
#
# COMPACT_ATOMS: atom_id res chain seq x y z
N MET A 1 -19.07 -10.71 -13.94
CA MET A 1 -17.81 -9.99 -14.18
C MET A 1 -17.15 -9.75 -12.84
N VAL A 2 -16.11 -10.50 -12.52
CA VAL A 2 -15.30 -10.22 -11.33
C VAL A 2 -14.80 -8.78 -11.46
N LYS A 3 -15.25 -7.88 -10.58
CA LYS A 3 -14.71 -6.52 -10.51
C LYS A 3 -13.32 -6.62 -9.88
N GLY A 4 -12.36 -7.11 -10.65
CA GLY A 4 -10.95 -6.92 -10.34
C GLY A 4 -10.66 -5.44 -10.58
N CYS A 5 -10.97 -4.59 -9.59
CA CYS A 5 -10.51 -3.21 -9.59
C CYS A 5 -8.98 -3.28 -9.63
N GLY A 6 -8.37 -2.89 -10.75
CA GLY A 6 -6.93 -3.02 -11.01
C GLY A 6 -6.13 -2.07 -10.13
N HIS A 7 -6.02 -2.38 -8.84
CA HIS A 7 -5.16 -1.69 -7.90
C HIS A 7 -3.72 -2.12 -8.16
N PHE A 8 -2.82 -1.15 -8.35
CA PHE A 8 -1.39 -1.40 -8.52
C PHE A 8 -0.59 -0.66 -7.45
N PRO A 9 0.46 -1.27 -6.87
CA PRO A 9 1.35 -0.58 -5.97
C PRO A 9 2.16 0.45 -6.75
N GLN A 10 2.09 1.70 -6.33
CA GLN A 10 2.90 2.80 -6.86
C GLN A 10 3.87 3.29 -5.80
N LEU A 11 5.02 3.81 -6.23
CA LEU A 11 5.95 4.49 -5.33
C LEU A 11 5.38 5.84 -4.91
N PHE A 12 5.64 6.26 -3.68
CA PHE A 12 5.39 7.64 -3.29
C PHE A 12 6.18 8.59 -4.19
N PRO A 13 5.57 9.70 -4.63
CA PRO A 13 6.26 10.69 -5.42
C PRO A 13 7.43 11.26 -4.61
N HIS A 14 8.52 11.55 -5.31
CA HIS A 14 9.62 12.29 -4.71
C HIS A 14 9.12 13.70 -4.37
N SER A 15 9.41 14.15 -3.15
CA SER A 15 9.13 15.52 -2.74
C SER A 15 10.45 16.28 -2.63
N ALA A 16 10.43 17.60 -2.83
CA ALA A 16 11.62 18.44 -2.70
C ALA A 16 12.34 18.30 -1.34
N LYS A 17 11.62 17.83 -0.30
CA LYS A 17 12.16 17.59 1.04
C LYS A 17 12.67 16.17 1.28
N LYS A 18 12.17 15.17 0.55
CA LYS A 18 12.57 13.76 0.69
C LYS A 18 12.48 13.03 -0.64
N THR A 19 13.63 12.56 -1.10
CA THR A 19 13.78 11.68 -2.28
C THR A 19 13.15 10.31 -2.03
N ASN A 20 13.16 9.82 -0.79
CA ASN A 20 12.63 8.52 -0.42
C ASN A 20 11.51 8.69 0.60
N ALA A 21 10.34 9.16 0.16
CA ALA A 21 9.17 9.21 1.01
C ALA A 21 8.74 7.79 1.38
N SER A 22 8.77 7.47 2.66
CA SER A 22 8.23 6.25 3.23
C SER A 22 7.15 6.59 4.24
N LYS A 23 6.11 5.75 4.30
CA LYS A 23 5.06 5.80 5.32
C LYS A 23 4.94 4.44 5.97
N ARG A 24 4.34 4.39 7.16
CA ARG A 24 4.08 3.12 7.85
C ARG A 24 2.98 2.34 7.12
N CYS A 25 3.22 1.06 6.85
CA CYS A 25 2.23 0.18 6.24
C CYS A 25 1.01 0.01 7.15
N THR A 26 -0.19 0.25 6.62
CA THR A 26 -1.47 0.17 7.37
C THR A 26 -1.73 -1.24 7.90
N VAL A 27 -1.52 -2.26 7.06
CA VAL A 27 -1.71 -3.67 7.44
C VAL A 27 -0.71 -4.10 8.52
N CYS A 28 0.57 -3.70 8.38
CA CYS A 28 1.58 -4.01 9.39
C CYS A 28 1.28 -3.31 10.72
N LYS A 29 0.84 -2.04 10.67
CA LYS A 29 0.41 -1.28 11.85
C LYS A 29 -0.72 -2.01 12.59
N GLY A 30 -1.73 -2.52 11.89
CA GLY A 30 -2.82 -3.31 12.47
C GLY A 30 -2.34 -4.62 13.13
N LYS A 31 -1.27 -5.22 12.61
CA LYS A 31 -0.63 -6.42 13.21
C LYS A 31 0.40 -6.11 14.30
N GLY A 32 0.49 -4.87 14.77
CA GLY A 32 1.49 -4.44 15.77
C GLY A 32 2.93 -4.35 15.24
N LYS A 33 3.15 -4.55 13.94
CA LYS A 33 4.48 -4.50 13.32
C LYS A 33 4.84 -3.06 12.95
N HIS A 34 6.11 -2.70 13.14
CA HIS A 34 6.65 -1.44 12.64
C HIS A 34 7.37 -1.70 11.32
N LYS A 35 6.69 -1.42 10.20
CA LYS A 35 7.25 -1.56 8.86
C LYS A 35 6.90 -0.34 8.02
N GLU A 36 7.92 0.30 7.49
CA GLU A 36 7.78 1.37 6.52
C GLU A 36 7.75 0.81 5.10
N THR A 37 7.05 1.53 4.22
CA THR A 37 6.94 1.21 2.81
C THR A 37 7.06 2.50 2.01
N ARG A 38 7.75 2.41 0.87
CA ARG A 38 7.72 3.47 -0.14
C ARG A 38 6.56 3.30 -1.13
N TYR A 39 5.79 2.21 -0.99
CA TYR A 39 4.71 1.88 -1.88
C TYR A 39 3.36 2.22 -1.27
N HIS A 40 2.45 2.66 -2.12
CA HIS A 40 1.07 2.98 -1.81
C HIS A 40 0.16 2.54 -2.94
N CYS A 41 -1.11 2.31 -2.64
CA CYS A 41 -2.13 2.18 -3.66
C CYS A 41 -2.59 3.58 -4.06
N SER A 42 -2.35 4.03 -5.30
CA SER A 42 -2.74 5.38 -5.75
C SER A 42 -4.26 5.58 -5.77
N GLN A 43 -5.02 4.50 -5.96
CA GLN A 43 -6.49 4.54 -5.95
C GLN A 43 -7.08 4.62 -4.54
N CYS A 44 -6.37 4.11 -3.52
CA CYS A 44 -6.85 4.11 -2.13
C CYS A 44 -6.11 5.11 -1.22
N ASP A 45 -5.04 5.72 -1.72
CA ASP A 45 -4.06 6.52 -0.96
C ASP A 45 -3.49 5.78 0.29
N LEU A 46 -3.47 4.46 0.26
CA LEU A 46 -3.07 3.65 1.41
C LEU A 46 -1.59 3.21 1.30
N PRO A 47 -0.75 3.49 2.32
CA PRO A 47 0.59 2.92 2.40
C PRO A 47 0.52 1.42 2.67
N LEU A 48 1.01 0.62 1.73
CA LEU A 48 1.00 -0.84 1.80
C LEU A 48 2.36 -1.40 1.38
N CYS A 49 2.80 -2.47 2.02
CA CYS A 49 3.95 -3.23 1.51
C CYS A 49 3.55 -3.92 0.21
N VAL A 50 4.44 -3.94 -0.79
CA VAL A 50 4.23 -4.62 -2.08
C VAL A 50 3.75 -6.06 -1.88
N ALA A 51 4.42 -6.81 -1.01
CA ALA A 51 3.97 -8.12 -0.57
C ALA A 51 4.26 -8.30 0.94
N PRO A 52 3.42 -9.06 1.68
CA PRO A 52 2.13 -9.63 1.25
C PRO A 52 0.96 -8.66 1.43
N CYS A 53 1.19 -7.46 1.98
CA CYS A 53 0.11 -6.57 2.41
C CYS A 53 -0.78 -6.05 1.27
N PHE A 54 -0.21 -5.78 0.09
CA PHE A 54 -0.98 -5.31 -1.06
C PHE A 54 -1.95 -6.39 -1.56
N GLU A 55 -1.46 -7.61 -1.72
CA GLU A 55 -2.27 -8.78 -2.10
C GLU A 55 -3.36 -9.03 -1.06
N LEU A 56 -3.05 -9.08 0.24
CA LEU A 56 -4.07 -9.29 1.27
C LEU A 56 -5.16 -8.19 1.22
N ASN A 57 -4.76 -6.92 1.06
CA ASN A 57 -5.69 -5.80 1.12
C ASN A 57 -6.54 -5.62 -0.17
N HIS A 58 -6.10 -6.14 -1.31
CA HIS A 58 -6.79 -5.96 -2.60
C HIS A 58 -7.31 -7.26 -3.23
N THR A 59 -6.85 -8.43 -2.78
CA THR A 59 -7.37 -9.74 -3.19
C THR A 59 -8.57 -10.18 -2.35
N GLU A 60 -8.80 -9.56 -1.17
CA GLU A 60 -9.93 -9.86 -0.28
C GLU A 60 -11.16 -8.95 -0.48
N VAL A 61 -11.38 -8.36 -1.66
CA VAL A 61 -12.65 -7.66 -1.96
C VAL A 61 -13.71 -8.66 -2.40
N ASN A 62 -14.23 -9.41 -1.43
CA ASN A 62 -15.48 -10.14 -1.55
C ASN A 62 -16.32 -9.95 -0.28
N PHE A 63 -16.99 -8.79 -0.18
CA PHE A 63 -18.24 -8.62 0.55
C PHE A 63 -19.15 -7.67 -0.22
#